data_AF-A0A2J6N0I3-F1
#
_entry.id   AF-A0A2J6N0I3-F1
#
_cell.length_a   1.000
_cell.length_b   1.000
_cell.length_c   1.000
_cell.angle_alpha   90.00
_cell.angle_beta   90.00
_cell.angle_gamma   90.00
#
_symmetry.space_group_name_H-M   'P 1'
#
loop_
_entity.id
_entity.type
_entity.pdbx_description
1 polymer ?
#
loop_
_entity_poly.entity_id
_entity_poly.type
_entity_poly.pdbx_seq_one_letter_code
_entity_poly.pdbx_strand_id
1 'polypeptide(L)'
;MGLLDRFRRKKKNAEGEGKALQEQKTITELEQLCRDDKEVYEALLNTMYLNPKKLGVTMKEAAENAKKAEKEKDLVRANLWYRIAGGLAIYEGNVKKVVEYFSESQKISGFSYPILKVPEKAVAVAQEYYKKYLKE
;
A
#
# COMPACT_ATOMS: atom_id res chain seq x y z
N MET A 1 37.48 48.23 12.43
CA MET A 1 36.27 48.33 11.59
C MET A 1 36.05 46.99 10.91
N GLY A 2 34.92 46.34 11.23
CA GLY A 2 34.80 44.87 11.27
C GLY A 2 34.45 44.17 9.95
N LEU A 3 34.91 42.91 9.85
CA LEU A 3 34.66 41.93 8.79
C LEU A 3 33.20 41.43 8.70
N LEU A 4 32.23 42.17 9.24
CA LEU A 4 30.80 41.78 9.30
C LEU A 4 29.92 42.52 8.28
N ASP A 5 30.46 43.48 7.52
CA ASP A 5 29.69 44.31 6.57
C ASP A 5 29.54 43.71 5.16
N ARG A 6 30.10 42.52 4.90
CA ARG A 6 30.07 41.89 3.56
C ARG A 6 28.97 40.83 3.35
N PHE A 7 28.25 40.43 4.39
CA PHE A 7 27.21 39.39 4.29
C PHE A 7 25.77 39.92 4.23
N ARG A 8 25.56 41.24 4.12
CA ARG A 8 24.22 41.86 4.14
C ARG A 8 23.71 42.41 2.79
N ARG A 9 24.40 42.12 1.67
CA ARG A 9 24.03 42.61 0.32
C ARG A 9 23.65 41.53 -0.70
N LYS A 10 23.18 40.37 -0.24
CA LYS A 10 22.63 39.32 -1.12
C LYS A 10 21.21 38.89 -0.70
N LYS A 11 20.39 39.87 -0.30
CA LYS A 11 18.98 39.67 0.06
C LYS A 11 18.15 40.88 -0.35
N LYS A 12 18.15 41.17 -1.65
CA LYS A 12 17.20 42.05 -2.37
C LYS A 12 17.44 41.76 -3.86
N ASN A 13 16.37 41.41 -4.58
CA ASN A 13 16.32 40.92 -5.97
C ASN A 13 16.21 39.39 -6.11
N ALA A 14 15.11 38.86 -5.56
CA ALA A 14 14.40 37.71 -6.12
C ALA A 14 12.91 37.85 -5.78
N GLU A 15 12.36 39.05 -6.01
CA GLU A 15 10.93 39.25 -6.21
C GLU A 15 10.73 39.16 -7.71
N GLY A 16 10.28 37.98 -8.14
CA GLY A 16 10.09 37.63 -9.55
C GLY A 16 9.21 36.40 -9.59
N GLU A 17 7.91 36.63 -9.43
CA GLU A 17 6.81 35.90 -10.08
C GLU A 17 7.14 34.49 -10.60
N GLY A 18 7.42 33.58 -9.67
CA GLY A 18 7.31 32.16 -9.94
C GLY A 18 5.83 31.83 -9.89
N LYS A 19 5.18 31.82 -11.06
CA LYS A 19 3.87 31.20 -11.28
C LYS A 19 3.76 29.99 -10.37
N ALA A 20 2.81 30.00 -9.43
CA ALA A 20 2.37 28.77 -8.82
C ALA A 20 2.01 27.86 -9.99
N LEU A 21 2.89 26.89 -10.30
CA LEU A 21 2.46 25.71 -10.98
C LEU A 21 1.35 25.19 -10.06
N GLN A 22 0.10 25.45 -10.46
CA GLN A 22 -0.94 24.50 -10.16
C GLN A 22 -0.42 23.21 -10.77
N GLU A 23 0.32 22.44 -9.97
CA GLU A 23 0.45 21.02 -10.17
C GLU A 23 -1.00 20.56 -10.26
N GLN A 24 -1.47 20.39 -11.50
CA GLN A 24 -2.68 19.64 -11.76
C GLN A 24 -2.33 18.27 -11.21
N LYS A 25 -2.65 18.03 -9.93
CA LYS A 25 -2.52 16.74 -9.28
C LYS A 25 -3.36 15.81 -10.12
N THR A 26 -2.72 15.11 -11.04
CA THR A 26 -3.32 14.03 -11.80
C THR A 26 -3.64 12.97 -10.78
N ILE A 27 -4.88 12.98 -10.29
CA ILE A 27 -5.39 12.01 -9.32
C ILE A 27 -5.23 10.64 -9.98
N THR A 28 -4.52 9.74 -9.31
CA THR A 28 -4.31 8.39 -9.83
C THR A 28 -5.64 7.63 -9.86
N GLU A 29 -5.77 6.62 -10.72
CA GLU A 29 -7.00 5.82 -10.78
C GLU A 29 -7.35 5.16 -9.43
N LEU A 30 -6.33 4.77 -8.64
CA LEU A 30 -6.53 4.23 -7.30
C LEU A 30 -7.07 5.31 -6.34
N GLU A 31 -6.54 6.53 -6.37
CA GLU A 31 -7.07 7.65 -5.57
C GLU A 31 -8.53 7.99 -5.94
N GLN A 32 -8.85 8.00 -7.25
CA GLN A 32 -10.24 8.19 -7.71
C GLN A 32 -11.17 7.09 -7.21
N LEU A 33 -10.72 5.82 -7.27
CA LEU A 33 -11.47 4.67 -6.79
C LEU A 33 -11.70 4.74 -5.27
N CYS A 34 -10.73 5.26 -4.52
CA CYS A 34 -10.84 5.44 -3.07
C CYS A 34 -11.70 6.66 -2.68
N ARG A 35 -12.15 7.50 -3.62
CA ARG A 35 -13.01 8.68 -3.38
C ARG A 35 -12.47 9.60 -2.27
N ASP A 36 -11.17 9.87 -2.28
CA ASP A 36 -10.46 10.64 -1.27
C ASP A 36 -10.45 10.02 0.16
N ASP A 37 -10.87 8.76 0.32
CA ASP A 37 -10.67 8.00 1.56
C ASP A 37 -9.19 7.61 1.69
N LYS A 38 -8.44 8.48 2.37
CA LYS A 38 -6.99 8.34 2.57
C LYS A 38 -6.63 7.03 3.28
N GLU A 39 -7.44 6.56 4.23
CA GLU A 39 -7.14 5.33 4.97
C GLU A 39 -7.27 4.11 4.06
N VAL A 40 -8.31 4.07 3.23
CA VAL A 40 -8.51 3.01 2.24
C VAL A 40 -7.43 3.05 1.16
N TYR A 41 -7.05 4.25 0.71
CA TYR A 41 -5.95 4.42 -0.24
C TYR A 41 -4.63 3.86 0.32
N GLU A 42 -4.23 4.26 1.54
CA GLU A 42 -3.00 3.76 2.19
C GLU A 42 -3.04 2.25 2.45
N ALA A 43 -4.21 1.73 2.79
CA ALA A 43 -4.44 0.30 2.94
C ALA A 43 -4.17 -0.45 1.63
N LEU A 44 -4.79 -0.02 0.53
CA LEU A 44 -4.69 -0.72 -0.75
C LEU A 44 -3.34 -0.53 -1.44
N LEU A 45 -2.74 0.66 -1.34
CA LEU A 45 -1.44 0.98 -1.93
C LEU A 45 -0.35 -0.06 -1.58
N ASN A 46 -0.38 -0.59 -0.35
CA ASN A 46 0.66 -1.48 0.17
C ASN A 46 0.28 -2.97 0.15
N THR A 47 -0.97 -3.31 -0.14
CA THR A 47 -1.50 -4.67 0.08
C THR A 47 -2.20 -5.27 -1.14
N MET A 48 -2.69 -4.45 -2.05
CA MET A 48 -3.44 -4.87 -3.22
C MET A 48 -2.52 -5.26 -4.37
N TYR A 49 -2.85 -6.35 -5.08
CA TYR A 49 -2.18 -6.72 -6.32
C TYR A 49 -3.02 -6.27 -7.51
N LEU A 50 -2.41 -5.58 -8.47
CA LEU A 50 -3.14 -5.11 -9.67
C LEU A 50 -3.67 -6.27 -10.53
N ASN A 51 -2.92 -7.38 -10.62
CA ASN A 51 -3.39 -8.60 -11.28
C ASN A 51 -2.97 -9.85 -10.48
N PRO A 52 -3.81 -10.28 -9.52
CA PRO A 52 -3.56 -11.44 -8.67
C PRO A 52 -3.45 -12.76 -9.46
N LYS A 53 -4.11 -12.87 -10.63
CA LYS A 53 -4.08 -14.07 -11.49
C LYS A 53 -2.67 -14.39 -12.02
N LYS A 54 -1.77 -13.40 -12.08
CA LYS A 54 -0.37 -13.58 -12.55
C LYS A 54 0.56 -14.19 -11.51
N LEU A 55 0.11 -14.35 -10.26
CA LEU A 55 0.96 -14.88 -9.18
C LEU A 55 1.23 -16.40 -9.31
N GLY A 56 0.40 -17.13 -10.07
CA GLY A 56 0.59 -18.57 -10.30
C GLY A 56 0.42 -19.43 -9.06
N VAL A 57 -0.11 -18.87 -7.96
CA VAL A 57 -0.38 -19.55 -6.70
C VAL A 57 -1.75 -19.16 -6.16
N THR A 58 -2.40 -20.08 -5.48
CA THR A 58 -3.69 -19.85 -4.81
C THR A 58 -3.50 -19.30 -3.40
N MET A 59 -4.55 -18.68 -2.83
CA MET A 59 -4.53 -18.22 -1.44
C MET A 59 -4.20 -19.36 -0.47
N LYS A 60 -4.74 -20.56 -0.73
CA LYS A 60 -4.50 -21.76 0.08
C LYS A 60 -3.04 -22.20 0.04
N GLU A 61 -2.45 -22.32 -1.14
CA GLU A 61 -1.04 -22.70 -1.30
C GLU A 61 -0.12 -21.68 -0.64
N ALA A 62 -0.39 -20.39 -0.80
CA ALA A 62 0.37 -19.32 -0.14
C ALA A 62 0.31 -19.45 1.40
N ALA A 63 -0.88 -19.71 1.96
CA ALA A 63 -1.05 -19.90 3.40
C ALA A 63 -0.36 -21.18 3.92
N GLU A 64 -0.36 -22.26 3.15
CA GLU A 64 0.36 -23.50 3.50
C GLU A 64 1.88 -23.30 3.48
N ASN A 65 2.40 -22.59 2.47
CA ASN A 65 3.81 -22.24 2.38
C ASN A 65 4.25 -21.32 3.53
N ALA A 66 3.39 -20.37 3.95
CA ALA A 66 3.66 -19.52 5.11
C ALA A 66 3.85 -20.35 6.38
N LYS A 67 2.88 -21.23 6.69
CA LYS A 67 2.92 -22.10 7.86
C LYS A 67 4.10 -23.06 7.84
N LYS A 68 4.48 -23.56 6.66
CA LYS A 68 5.66 -24.41 6.51
C LYS A 68 6.94 -23.64 6.87
N ALA A 69 7.10 -22.43 6.33
CA ALA A 69 8.24 -21.58 6.63
C ALA A 69 8.32 -21.19 8.12
N GLU A 70 7.18 -20.95 8.79
CA GLU A 70 7.15 -20.72 10.24
C GLU A 70 7.68 -21.93 11.03
N LYS A 71 7.25 -23.15 10.66
CA LYS A 71 7.74 -24.39 11.29
C LYS A 71 9.24 -24.58 11.09
N GLU A 72 9.74 -24.17 9.93
CA GLU A 72 11.17 -24.18 9.59
C GLU A 72 11.95 -23.00 10.22
N LYS A 73 11.27 -22.10 10.94
CA LYS A 73 11.81 -20.85 11.51
C LYS A 73 12.38 -19.88 10.46
N ASP A 74 12.01 -20.06 9.19
CA ASP A 74 12.33 -19.13 8.11
C ASP A 74 11.28 -18.00 8.11
N LEU A 75 11.45 -17.07 9.05
CA LEU A 75 10.51 -15.97 9.27
C LEU A 75 10.42 -15.02 8.07
N VAL A 76 11.49 -14.88 7.30
CA VAL A 76 11.51 -14.05 6.09
C VAL A 76 10.55 -14.63 5.04
N ARG A 77 10.64 -15.94 4.79
CA ARG A 77 9.71 -16.61 3.87
C ARG A 77 8.30 -16.67 4.42
N ALA A 78 8.13 -16.93 5.71
CA ALA A 78 6.81 -16.94 6.34
C ALA A 78 6.09 -15.60 6.14
N ASN A 79 6.78 -14.49 6.42
CA ASN A 79 6.25 -13.15 6.22
C ASN A 79 5.86 -12.89 4.76
N LEU A 80 6.74 -13.24 3.81
CA LEU A 80 6.45 -13.09 2.37
C LEU A 80 5.18 -13.85 1.97
N TRP A 81 5.07 -15.11 2.38
CA TRP A 81 3.94 -15.95 2.03
C TRP A 81 2.63 -15.48 2.68
N TYR A 82 2.65 -15.00 3.92
CA TYR A 82 1.48 -14.38 4.53
C TYR A 82 1.03 -13.11 3.80
N ARG A 83 1.97 -12.28 3.33
CA ARG A 83 1.61 -11.10 2.51
C ARG A 83 0.95 -11.51 1.19
N ILE A 84 1.49 -12.53 0.53
CA ILE A 84 0.90 -13.09 -0.70
C ILE A 84 -0.50 -13.62 -0.44
N ALA A 85 -0.68 -14.43 0.60
CA ALA A 85 -1.99 -14.96 0.99
C ALA A 85 -2.98 -13.84 1.34
N GLY A 86 -2.52 -12.79 2.04
CA GLY A 86 -3.32 -11.61 2.37
C GLY A 86 -3.78 -10.84 1.13
N GLY A 87 -2.88 -10.56 0.18
CA GLY A 87 -3.23 -9.87 -1.06
C GLY A 87 -4.16 -10.70 -1.96
N LEU A 88 -4.00 -12.04 -1.99
CA LEU A 88 -4.94 -12.95 -2.66
C LEU A 88 -6.30 -12.97 -1.97
N ALA A 89 -6.35 -12.90 -0.64
CA ALA A 89 -7.61 -12.79 0.10
C ALA A 89 -8.38 -11.51 -0.23
N ILE A 90 -7.69 -10.38 -0.52
CA ILE A 90 -8.32 -9.15 -1.02
C ILE A 90 -9.02 -9.43 -2.36
N TYR A 91 -8.35 -10.15 -3.26
CA TYR A 91 -8.89 -10.54 -4.57
C TYR A 91 -10.09 -11.49 -4.48
N GLU A 92 -10.07 -12.43 -3.55
CA GLU A 92 -11.20 -13.34 -3.31
C GLU A 92 -12.35 -12.66 -2.54
N GLY A 93 -12.16 -11.43 -2.06
CA GLY A 93 -13.16 -10.72 -1.26
C GLY A 93 -13.29 -11.25 0.18
N ASN A 94 -12.31 -12.01 0.67
CA ASN A 94 -12.36 -12.70 1.94
C ASN A 94 -11.76 -11.85 3.07
N VAL A 95 -12.56 -10.93 3.61
CA VAL A 95 -12.16 -10.00 4.69
C VAL A 95 -11.57 -10.74 5.89
N LYS A 96 -12.16 -11.86 6.31
CA LYS A 96 -11.68 -12.64 7.45
C LYS A 96 -10.25 -13.13 7.23
N LYS A 97 -9.94 -13.61 6.02
CA LYS A 97 -8.60 -14.07 5.65
C LYS A 97 -7.61 -12.93 5.44
N VAL A 98 -8.06 -11.77 4.96
CA VAL A 98 -7.23 -10.54 4.93
C VAL A 98 -6.75 -10.21 6.34
N VAL A 99 -7.67 -10.14 7.30
CA VAL A 99 -7.32 -9.84 8.70
C VAL A 99 -6.38 -10.89 9.28
N GLU A 100 -6.68 -12.18 9.07
CA GLU A 100 -5.83 -13.29 9.54
C GLU A 100 -4.39 -13.16 9.02
N TYR A 101 -4.21 -13.12 7.70
CA TYR A 101 -2.88 -13.19 7.10
C TYR A 101 -2.04 -11.92 7.29
N PHE A 102 -2.64 -10.73 7.21
CA PHE A 102 -1.90 -9.50 7.50
C PHE A 102 -1.59 -9.35 8.99
N SER A 103 -2.41 -9.90 9.89
CA SER A 103 -2.08 -9.95 11.32
C SER A 103 -0.89 -10.86 11.60
N GLU A 104 -0.83 -12.05 11.00
CA GLU A 104 0.33 -12.93 11.14
C GLU A 104 1.59 -12.30 10.54
N SER A 105 1.49 -11.70 9.35
CA SER A 105 2.60 -10.95 8.75
C SER A 105 3.08 -9.79 9.65
N GLN A 106 2.15 -9.05 10.29
CA GLN A 106 2.49 -7.97 11.22
C GLN A 106 3.25 -8.51 12.44
N LYS A 107 2.84 -9.65 13.01
CA LYS A 107 3.54 -10.27 14.15
C LYS A 107 4.98 -10.66 13.81
N ILE A 108 5.21 -11.17 12.60
CA ILE A 108 6.54 -11.62 12.17
C ILE A 108 7.45 -10.45 11.82
N SER A 109 6.93 -9.46 11.07
CA SER A 109 7.74 -8.36 10.52
C SER A 109 7.83 -7.13 11.43
N GLY A 110 6.90 -6.97 12.38
CA GLY A 110 6.71 -5.72 13.13
C GLY A 110 6.14 -4.57 12.31
N PHE A 111 5.85 -4.77 11.01
CA PHE A 111 5.31 -3.75 10.13
C PHE A 111 3.80 -3.60 10.33
N SER A 112 3.33 -2.37 10.53
CA SER A 112 1.91 -2.10 10.67
C SER A 112 1.20 -2.05 9.32
N TYR A 113 0.11 -2.81 9.18
CA TYR A 113 -0.70 -2.79 7.96
C TYR A 113 -1.95 -1.92 8.12
N PRO A 114 -2.09 -0.80 7.37
CA PRO A 114 -3.27 0.06 7.46
C PRO A 114 -4.59 -0.66 7.11
N ILE A 115 -4.52 -1.69 6.26
CA ILE A 115 -5.70 -2.50 5.90
C ILE A 115 -6.36 -3.17 7.11
N LEU A 116 -5.62 -3.43 8.20
CA LEU A 116 -6.20 -4.00 9.42
C LEU A 116 -7.16 -3.04 10.14
N LYS A 117 -7.08 -1.73 9.87
CA LYS A 117 -8.00 -0.72 10.44
C LYS A 117 -9.31 -0.62 9.65
N VAL A 118 -9.25 -0.81 8.34
CA VAL A 118 -10.39 -0.64 7.41
C VAL A 118 -10.57 -1.84 6.46
N PRO A 119 -10.55 -3.09 6.95
CA PRO A 119 -10.43 -4.27 6.09
C PRO A 119 -11.63 -4.45 5.17
N GLU A 120 -12.84 -4.17 5.65
CA GLU A 120 -14.09 -4.31 4.89
C GLU A 120 -14.17 -3.29 3.75
N LYS A 121 -13.90 -2.01 4.05
CA LYS A 121 -13.90 -0.92 3.06
C LYS A 121 -12.83 -1.13 2.00
N ALA A 122 -11.61 -1.47 2.43
CA ALA A 122 -10.50 -1.71 1.51
C ALA A 122 -10.82 -2.87 0.55
N VAL A 123 -11.32 -4.00 1.08
CA VAL A 123 -11.72 -5.14 0.23
C VAL A 123 -12.84 -4.75 -0.73
N ALA A 124 -13.86 -4.01 -0.28
CA ALA A 124 -14.95 -3.57 -1.16
C ALA A 124 -14.43 -2.72 -2.34
N VAL A 125 -13.58 -1.74 -2.06
CA VAL A 125 -12.96 -0.87 -3.07
C VAL A 125 -12.08 -1.70 -4.03
N ALA A 126 -11.24 -2.60 -3.52
CA ALA A 126 -10.45 -3.49 -4.37
C ALA A 126 -11.32 -4.38 -5.28
N GLN A 127 -12.46 -4.86 -4.78
CA GLN A 127 -13.42 -5.63 -5.57
C GLN A 127 -14.04 -4.82 -6.70
N GLU A 128 -14.30 -3.52 -6.51
CA GLU A 128 -14.73 -2.63 -7.60
C GLU A 128 -13.68 -2.56 -8.72
N TYR A 129 -12.42 -2.40 -8.34
CA TYR A 129 -11.31 -2.43 -9.31
C TYR A 129 -11.25 -3.75 -10.06
N TYR A 130 -11.25 -4.89 -9.37
CA TYR A 130 -11.16 -6.20 -10.02
C TYR A 130 -12.34 -6.47 -10.95
N LYS A 131 -13.55 -6.04 -10.57
CA LYS A 131 -14.73 -6.12 -11.43
C LYS A 131 -14.64 -5.22 -12.66
N LYS A 132 -13.93 -4.09 -12.57
CA LYS A 132 -13.76 -3.15 -13.68
C LYS A 132 -12.66 -3.60 -14.66
N TYR A 133 -11.55 -4.15 -14.17
CA TYR A 133 -10.35 -4.37 -14.97
C TYR A 133 -9.94 -5.83 -15.14
N LEU A 134 -10.41 -6.74 -14.30
CA LEU A 134 -10.06 -8.18 -14.34
C LEU A 134 -11.24 -9.10 -14.64
N LYS A 135 -12.42 -8.54 -14.97
CA LYS A 135 -13.50 -9.31 -15.59
C LYS A 135 -12.99 -9.83 -16.93
N GLU A 136 -12.83 -11.15 -16.99
CA GLU A 136 -12.92 -11.91 -18.24
C GLU A 136 -14.41 -12.16 -18.53
#